data_AF-T0R9J9-F1
#
_entry.id   AF-T0R9J9-F1
#
_cell.length_a   1.000
_cell.length_b   1.000
_cell.length_c   1.000
_cell.angle_alpha   90.00
_cell.angle_beta   90.00
_cell.angle_gamma   90.00
#
_symmetry.space_group_name_H-M   'P 1'
#
loop_
_entity.id
_entity.type
_entity.pdbx_description
1 polymer ?
#
loop_
_entity_poly.entity_id
_entity_poly.type
_entity_poly.pdbx_seq_one_letter_code
_entity_poly.pdbx_strand_id
1 'polypeptide(L)'
;DGEFINIPTLRSYLDSELRTVENSLDQYQSELGKEQNNIFKTNGEMITVKSPSDGETVVGTIRFANVEDAKTAIKVIDEDFYNGKWSQMSWIERSMIMIKASDLMHVRRNELSA
;
A
#
# COMPACT_ATOMS: atom_id res chain seq x y z
N ASP A 1 -2.86 -26.59 11.15
CA ASP A 1 -2.28 -27.45 10.08
C ASP A 1 -1.36 -26.68 9.13
N GLY A 2 -1.43 -25.34 9.08
CA GLY A 2 -0.55 -24.56 8.20
C GLY A 2 -1.01 -24.56 6.75
N GLU A 3 -2.28 -24.90 6.52
CA GLU A 3 -2.87 -24.90 5.19
C GLU A 3 -3.06 -23.48 4.67
N PHE A 4 -2.76 -23.31 3.39
CA PHE A 4 -3.05 -22.07 2.69
C PHE A 4 -4.56 -21.94 2.51
N ILE A 5 -5.09 -20.76 2.85
CA ILE A 5 -6.51 -20.44 2.69
C ILE A 5 -6.68 -19.18 1.86
N ASN A 6 -7.67 -19.21 0.98
CA ASN A 6 -8.08 -18.02 0.24
C ASN A 6 -8.92 -17.10 1.13
N ILE A 7 -8.73 -15.79 1.00
CA ILE A 7 -9.60 -14.81 1.63
C ILE A 7 -10.95 -14.81 0.90
N PRO A 8 -12.09 -14.88 1.61
CA PRO A 8 -13.40 -14.87 0.98
C PRO A 8 -13.67 -13.53 0.29
N THR A 9 -14.35 -13.61 -0.86
CA THR A 9 -14.83 -12.43 -1.60
C THR A 9 -15.84 -11.64 -0.78
N LEU A 10 -15.99 -10.36 -1.12
CA LEU A 10 -16.97 -9.48 -0.47
C LEU A 10 -18.35 -9.91 -0.96
N ARG A 11 -19.29 -10.07 -0.03
CA ARG A 11 -20.66 -10.46 -0.32
C ARG A 11 -21.52 -9.20 -0.34
N SER A 12 -21.36 -8.41 -1.40
CA SER A 12 -22.13 -7.15 -1.58
C SER A 12 -23.64 -7.33 -1.64
N TYR A 13 -24.13 -8.56 -1.80
CA TYR A 13 -25.56 -8.90 -1.68
C TYR A 13 -26.07 -8.94 -0.23
N LEU A 14 -25.18 -8.88 0.77
CA LEU A 14 -25.53 -8.74 2.17
C LEU A 14 -25.47 -7.26 2.55
N ASP A 15 -26.61 -6.69 2.95
CA ASP A 15 -26.73 -5.26 3.28
C ASP A 15 -25.68 -4.78 4.29
N SER A 16 -25.34 -5.62 5.28
CA SER A 16 -24.31 -5.28 6.27
C SER A 16 -22.91 -5.14 5.65
N GLU A 17 -22.56 -6.02 4.71
CA GLU A 17 -21.26 -5.95 4.03
C GLU A 17 -21.23 -4.80 3.02
N LEU A 18 -22.34 -4.60 2.28
CA LEU A 18 -22.48 -3.48 1.34
C LEU A 18 -22.30 -2.13 2.04
N ARG A 19 -23.03 -1.89 3.14
CA ARG A 19 -22.92 -0.65 3.93
C ARG A 19 -21.50 -0.40 4.43
N THR A 20 -20.77 -1.45 4.77
CA THR A 20 -19.38 -1.30 5.25
C THR A 20 -18.47 -0.74 4.14
N VAL A 21 -18.69 -1.15 2.89
CA VAL A 21 -17.95 -0.64 1.74
C VAL A 21 -18.41 0.76 1.35
N GLU A 22 -19.71 1.01 1.33
CA GLU A 22 -20.25 2.36 1.08
C GLU A 22 -19.67 3.38 2.07
N ASN A 23 -19.64 3.05 3.36
CA ASN A 23 -19.02 3.90 4.38
C ASN A 23 -17.53 4.14 4.12
N SER A 24 -16.81 3.14 3.60
CA SER A 24 -15.38 3.26 3.29
C SER A 24 -15.15 4.18 2.09
N LEU A 25 -16.00 4.09 1.06
CA LEU A 25 -16.01 5.00 -0.09
C LEU A 25 -16.30 6.44 0.33
N ASP A 26 -17.31 6.63 1.18
CA ASP A 26 -17.66 7.95 1.72
C ASP A 26 -16.52 8.54 2.55
N GLN A 27 -15.87 7.72 3.37
CA GLN A 27 -14.69 8.15 4.13
C GLN A 27 -13.53 8.54 3.21
N TYR A 28 -13.30 7.77 2.14
CA TYR A 28 -12.22 8.02 1.18
C TYR A 28 -12.37 9.35 0.43
N GLN A 29 -13.58 9.87 0.26
CA GLN A 29 -13.80 11.21 -0.31
C GLN A 29 -13.01 12.30 0.42
N SER A 30 -12.82 12.16 1.75
CA SER A 30 -12.02 13.10 2.56
C SER A 30 -10.50 12.93 2.40
N GLU A 31 -10.06 11.84 1.77
CA GLU A 31 -8.66 11.52 1.50
C GLU A 31 -8.20 11.94 0.09
N LEU A 32 -9.14 12.29 -0.79
CA LEU A 32 -8.85 12.72 -2.16
C LEU A 32 -7.92 13.94 -2.21
N GLY A 33 -7.02 13.95 -3.19
CA GLY A 33 -6.12 15.06 -3.46
C GLY A 33 -4.95 15.19 -2.49
N LYS A 34 -4.85 14.34 -1.46
CA LYS A 34 -3.73 14.38 -0.52
C LYS A 34 -2.40 14.00 -1.18
N GLU A 35 -1.33 14.59 -0.67
CA GLU A 35 0.03 14.19 -1.03
C GLU A 35 0.37 12.84 -0.40
N GLN A 36 0.78 11.91 -1.24
CA GLN A 36 1.25 10.58 -0.84
C GLN A 36 2.68 10.70 -0.34
N ASN A 37 2.83 10.66 0.98
CA ASN A 37 4.13 10.75 1.64
C ASN A 37 4.93 9.46 1.43
N ASN A 38 6.12 9.58 0.85
CA ASN A 38 7.09 8.50 0.82
C ASN A 38 8.04 8.61 2.01
N ILE A 39 8.23 7.51 2.74
CA ILE A 39 9.21 7.43 3.83
C ILE A 39 10.62 7.62 3.28
N PHE A 40 10.87 7.17 2.05
CA PHE A 40 12.10 7.41 1.33
C PHE A 40 12.03 8.78 0.65
N LYS A 41 12.94 9.70 1.03
CA LYS A 41 12.98 11.05 0.46
C LYS A 41 13.27 10.99 -1.03
N THR A 42 12.39 11.59 -1.83
CA THR A 42 12.55 11.76 -3.28
C THR A 42 12.63 13.25 -3.60
N ASN A 43 13.37 13.59 -4.66
CA ASN A 43 13.60 14.98 -5.07
C ASN A 43 13.11 15.27 -6.49
N GLY A 44 12.37 14.35 -7.11
CA GLY A 44 11.79 14.56 -8.43
C GLY A 44 10.52 15.41 -8.40
N GLU A 45 9.81 15.37 -9.53
CA GLU A 45 8.63 16.19 -9.81
C GLU A 45 7.38 15.68 -9.08
N MET A 46 6.51 16.60 -8.70
CA MET A 46 5.18 16.28 -8.17
C MET A 46 4.22 15.99 -9.32
N ILE A 47 3.63 14.79 -9.32
CA ILE A 47 2.68 14.34 -10.32
C ILE A 47 1.29 14.24 -9.68
N THR A 48 0.30 14.84 -10.33
CA THR A 48 -1.10 14.73 -9.97
C THR A 48 -1.70 13.48 -10.59
N VAL A 49 -2.26 12.60 -9.76
CA VAL A 49 -2.94 11.38 -10.19
C VAL A 49 -4.44 11.65 -10.27
N LYS A 50 -5.00 11.48 -11.46
CA LYS A 50 -6.44 11.63 -11.71
C LYS A 50 -7.13 10.27 -11.85
N SER A 51 -8.42 10.24 -11.53
CA SER A 51 -9.27 9.06 -11.69
C SER A 51 -9.41 8.73 -13.18
N PRO A 52 -9.21 7.46 -13.57
CA PRO A 52 -9.43 7.04 -14.96
C PRO A 52 -10.91 6.99 -15.34
N SER A 53 -11.82 6.98 -14.36
CA SER A 53 -13.27 6.87 -14.61
C SER A 53 -13.88 8.16 -15.16
N ASP A 54 -13.36 9.33 -14.75
CA ASP A 54 -13.86 10.65 -15.16
C ASP A 54 -12.79 11.57 -15.74
N GLY A 55 -11.50 11.28 -15.55
CA GLY A 55 -10.38 12.10 -16.03
C GLY A 55 -10.21 13.44 -15.31
N GLU A 56 -11.02 13.72 -14.28
CA GLU A 56 -11.08 15.01 -13.61
C GLU A 56 -10.82 14.92 -12.11
N THR A 57 -11.37 13.90 -11.43
CA THR A 57 -11.21 13.75 -9.99
C THR A 57 -9.75 13.50 -9.64
N VAL A 58 -9.16 14.37 -8.82
CA VAL A 58 -7.79 14.21 -8.34
C VAL A 58 -7.78 13.22 -7.17
N VAL A 59 -7.23 12.03 -7.42
CA VAL A 59 -7.10 10.98 -6.41
C VAL A 59 -6.03 11.35 -5.39
N GLY A 60 -4.90 11.89 -5.86
CA GLY A 60 -3.81 12.33 -4.99
C GLY A 60 -2.67 12.94 -5.78
N THR A 61 -1.63 13.35 -5.06
CA THR A 61 -0.37 13.82 -5.65
C THR A 61 0.78 12.98 -5.12
N ILE A 62 1.76 12.69 -5.97
CA ILE A 62 2.91 11.86 -5.61
C ILE A 62 4.19 12.47 -6.18
N ARG A 63 5.25 12.48 -5.37
CA ARG A 63 6.57 12.87 -5.85
C ARG A 63 7.26 11.70 -6.53
N PHE A 64 7.50 11.82 -7.83
CA PHE A 64 8.25 10.82 -8.58
C PHE A 64 9.74 10.86 -8.18
N ALA A 65 10.37 9.69 -8.15
CA ALA A 65 11.80 9.58 -7.92
C ALA A 65 12.57 9.93 -9.20
N ASN A 66 13.71 10.61 -9.07
CA ASN A 66 14.66 10.79 -10.17
C ASN A 66 15.75 9.69 -10.17
N VAL A 67 16.66 9.74 -11.15
CA VAL A 67 17.75 8.76 -11.30
C VAL A 67 18.67 8.74 -10.08
N GLU A 68 18.94 9.88 -9.45
CA GLU A 68 19.82 9.96 -8.27
C GLU A 68 19.13 9.40 -7.02
N ASP A 69 17.82 9.62 -6.86
CA ASP A 69 17.02 8.99 -5.81
C ASP A 69 17.06 7.46 -5.96
N ALA A 70 16.95 6.94 -7.19
CA ALA A 70 17.04 5.51 -7.48
C ALA A 70 18.43 4.92 -7.15
N LYS A 71 19.52 5.60 -7.53
CA LYS A 71 20.88 5.19 -7.15
C LYS A 71 21.06 5.16 -5.63
N THR A 72 20.51 6.14 -4.94
CA THR A 72 20.54 6.22 -3.48
C THR A 72 19.77 5.05 -2.85
N ALA A 73 18.59 4.72 -3.38
CA ALA A 73 17.79 3.60 -2.92
C ALA A 73 18.54 2.26 -3.08
N ILE A 74 19.18 2.04 -4.24
CA ILE A 74 20.01 0.83 -4.47
C ILE A 74 21.12 0.73 -3.44
N LYS A 75 21.85 1.83 -3.20
CA LYS A 75 22.94 1.84 -2.21
C LYS A 75 22.45 1.47 -0.81
N VAL A 76 21.29 2.01 -0.39
CA VAL A 76 20.69 1.70 0.92
C VAL A 76 20.30 0.23 1.00
N ILE A 77 19.73 -0.34 -0.07
CA ILE A 77 19.36 -1.75 -0.14
C ILE A 77 20.59 -2.65 -0.07
N ASP A 78 21.66 -2.34 -0.81
CA ASP A 78 22.91 -3.11 -0.77
C ASP A 78 23.51 -3.07 0.65
N GLU A 79 23.53 -1.90 1.28
CA GLU A 79 24.02 -1.74 2.65
C GLU A 79 23.19 -2.55 3.66
N ASP A 80 21.86 -2.51 3.60
CA ASP A 80 21.00 -3.31 4.48
C ASP A 80 21.10 -4.82 4.18
N PHE A 81 21.33 -5.20 2.92
CA PHE A 81 21.51 -6.60 2.57
C PHE A 81 22.81 -7.18 3.16
N TYR A 82 23.94 -6.48 3.01
CA TYR A 82 25.23 -6.98 3.47
C TYR A 82 25.47 -6.75 4.97
N ASN A 83 25.03 -5.61 5.50
CA ASN A 83 25.33 -5.18 6.88
C ASN A 83 24.09 -5.13 7.79
N GLY A 84 22.89 -5.21 7.22
CA GLY A 84 21.63 -5.16 7.95
C GLY A 84 21.12 -6.53 8.37
N LYS A 85 19.86 -6.55 8.81
CA LYS A 85 19.25 -7.75 9.41
C LYS A 85 18.54 -8.63 8.39
N TRP A 86 18.12 -8.07 7.25
CA TRP A 86 17.23 -8.76 6.32
C TRP A 86 17.77 -10.10 5.80
N SER A 87 19.05 -10.11 5.38
CA SER A 87 19.73 -11.31 4.87
C SER A 87 20.02 -12.33 5.97
N GLN A 88 20.18 -11.88 7.22
CA GLN A 88 20.50 -12.71 8.37
C GLN A 88 19.26 -13.31 9.06
N MET A 89 18.07 -12.75 8.81
CA MET A 89 16.81 -13.27 9.34
C MET A 89 16.57 -14.71 8.88
N SER A 90 15.95 -15.50 9.75
CA SER A 90 15.45 -16.81 9.36
C SER A 90 14.31 -16.70 8.35
N TRP A 91 14.07 -17.76 7.58
CA TRP A 91 12.90 -17.83 6.70
C TRP A 91 11.59 -17.71 7.49
N ILE A 92 11.56 -18.16 8.75
CA ILE A 92 10.41 -18.07 9.64
C ILE A 92 10.09 -16.60 9.94
N GLU A 93 11.07 -15.82 10.37
CA GLU A 93 10.87 -14.40 10.69
C GLU A 93 10.40 -13.60 9.48
N ARG A 94 11.00 -13.85 8.30
CA ARG A 94 10.54 -13.22 7.05
C ARG A 94 9.11 -13.61 6.71
N SER A 95 8.73 -14.87 6.94
CA SER A 95 7.35 -15.33 6.75
C SER A 95 6.37 -14.67 7.71
N MET A 96 6.76 -14.47 8.98
CA MET A 96 5.93 -13.75 9.96
C MET A 96 5.68 -12.30 9.57
N ILE A 97 6.65 -11.62 8.96
CA ILE A 97 6.46 -10.26 8.44
C ILE A 97 5.36 -10.26 7.36
N MET A 98 5.40 -11.24 6.45
CA MET A 98 4.38 -11.37 5.40
C MET A 98 2.99 -11.69 5.97
N ILE A 99 2.91 -12.56 6.99
CA ILE A 99 1.63 -12.87 7.66
C ILE A 99 1.06 -11.61 8.32
N LYS A 100 1.89 -10.83 9.04
CA LYS A 100 1.44 -9.56 9.62
C LYS A 100 0.98 -8.55 8.57
N ALA A 101 1.67 -8.47 7.44
CA ALA A 101 1.27 -7.62 6.33
C ALA A 101 -0.10 -8.06 5.77
N SER A 102 -0.32 -9.37 5.62
CA SER A 102 -1.62 -9.94 5.22
C SER A 102 -2.72 -9.58 6.19
N ASP A 103 -2.48 -9.69 7.50
CA ASP A 103 -3.46 -9.32 8.52
C ASP A 103 -3.81 -7.83 8.47
N LEU A 104 -2.80 -6.96 8.30
CA LEU A 104 -3.02 -5.51 8.14
C LEU A 104 -3.85 -5.18 6.90
N MET A 105 -3.54 -5.83 5.76
CA MET A 105 -4.32 -5.67 4.52
C MET A 105 -5.74 -6.19 4.69
N HIS A 106 -5.94 -7.30 5.40
CA HIS A 106 -7.25 -7.87 5.63
C HIS A 106 -8.12 -6.98 6.53
N VAL A 107 -7.56 -6.46 7.61
CA VAL A 107 -8.25 -5.53 8.53
C VAL A 107 -8.63 -4.22 7.81
N ARG A 108 -7.76 -3.72 6.93
CA ARG A 108 -7.99 -2.47 6.17
C ARG A 108 -8.61 -2.70 4.79
N ARG A 109 -9.10 -3.90 4.51
CA ARG A 109 -9.53 -4.32 3.17
C ARG A 109 -10.51 -3.35 2.51
N ASN A 110 -11.51 -2.88 3.26
CA ASN A 110 -12.56 -2.02 2.69
C ASN A 110 -12.02 -0.63 2.36
N GLU A 111 -11.11 -0.10 3.19
CA GLU A 111 -10.38 1.14 2.92
C GLU A 111 -9.48 0.98 1.68
N LEU A 112 -8.77 -0.13 1.55
CA LEU A 112 -7.89 -0.40 0.41
C LEU A 112 -8.64 -0.72 -0.89
N SER A 113 -9.94 -1.03 -0.80
CA SER A 113 -10.79 -1.33 -1.96
C SER A 113 -11.63 -0.13 -2.42
N ALA A 114 -11.73 0.89 -1.57
CA ALA A 114 -12.43 2.14 -1.85
C ALA A 114 -11.60 3.05 -2.77
#